data_AF-A0A3D4QZ81-F1
#
_entry.id   AF-A0A3D4QZ81-F1
#
_cell.length_a   1.000
_cell.length_b   1.000
_cell.length_c   1.000
_cell.angle_alpha   90.00
_cell.angle_beta   90.00
_cell.angle_gamma   90.00
#
_symmetry.space_group_name_H-M   'P 1'
#
loop_
_entity.id
_entity.type
_entity.pdbx_description
1 polymer ?
#
loop_
_entity_poly.entity_id
_entity_poly.type
_entity_poly.pdbx_seq_one_letter_code
_entity_poly.pdbx_strand_id
1 'polypeptide(L)'
;MAQSKLKQFNKWDALIYAVIGILSVVFLYPIWYCLITSISSGDALNKNIILLWPMDLTLESYKYVFTSDANIFFYYRNSIFYAVAGTALSLTVTAMMAYPFIIKDFIGKRFLNVYMVITMFFSGGLLP
;
A
#
# COMPACT_ATOMS: atom_id res chain seq x y z
N MET A 1 -19.36 21.64 30.66
CA MET A 1 -18.23 21.32 31.57
C MET A 1 -17.29 20.31 30.90
N ALA A 2 -16.68 20.64 29.74
CA ALA A 2 -15.81 19.70 29.02
C ALA A 2 -14.85 20.40 28.04
N GLN A 3 -14.44 21.64 28.32
CA GLN A 3 -13.35 22.29 27.59
C GLN A 3 -12.31 22.72 28.62
N SER A 4 -11.02 22.53 28.29
CA SER A 4 -9.81 22.87 29.07
C SER A 4 -9.16 21.81 29.97
N LYS A 5 -8.94 20.59 29.45
CA LYS A 5 -7.61 19.99 29.67
C LYS A 5 -6.77 20.24 28.42
N LEU A 6 -6.32 21.49 28.26
CA LEU A 6 -5.26 21.80 27.30
C LEU A 6 -4.09 20.88 27.66
N LYS A 7 -3.79 19.97 26.74
CA LYS A 7 -2.74 18.95 26.84
C LYS A 7 -1.45 19.65 27.30
N GLN A 8 -1.08 19.44 28.57
CA GLN A 8 0.15 19.96 29.12
C GLN A 8 1.27 19.25 28.34
N PHE A 9 1.95 19.97 27.45
CA PHE A 9 3.01 19.40 26.62
C PHE A 9 4.14 18.92 27.54
N ASN A 10 4.19 17.61 27.75
CA ASN A 10 5.24 17.00 28.54
C ASN A 10 6.50 16.85 27.69
N LYS A 11 7.68 16.86 28.33
CA LYS A 11 8.96 16.61 27.64
C LYS A 11 8.96 15.29 26.85
N TRP A 12 8.21 14.30 27.34
CA TRP A 12 7.97 13.02 26.67
C TRP A 12 7.15 13.14 25.40
N ASP A 13 6.13 14.00 25.39
CA ASP A 13 5.34 14.26 24.17
C ASP A 13 6.21 14.91 23.11
N ALA A 14 7.07 15.88 23.49
CA ALA A 14 8.01 16.51 22.58
C ALA A 14 9.00 15.50 21.97
N LEU A 15 9.50 14.55 22.77
CA LEU A 15 10.36 13.47 22.27
C LEU A 15 9.61 12.55 21.30
N ILE A 16 8.38 12.15 21.62
CA ILE A 16 7.55 11.32 20.74
C ILE A 16 7.29 12.04 19.41
N TYR A 17 6.91 13.33 19.45
CA TYR A 17 6.70 14.12 18.25
C TYR A 17 7.99 14.29 17.43
N ALA A 18 9.15 14.45 18.08
CA ALA A 18 10.43 14.52 17.38
C ALA A 18 10.77 13.19 16.67
N VAL A 19 10.58 12.06 17.35
CA VAL A 19 10.82 10.72 16.77
C VAL A 19 9.86 10.45 15.61
N ILE A 20 8.57 10.72 15.79
CA ILE A 20 7.57 10.56 14.71
C ILE A 20 7.92 11.48 13.54
N GLY A 21 8.31 12.73 13.79
CA GLY A 21 8.72 13.68 12.75
C GLY A 21 9.91 13.16 11.93
N ILE A 22 10.94 12.62 12.59
CA ILE A 22 12.09 12.03 11.91
C ILE A 22 11.67 10.81 11.08
N LEU A 23 10.88 9.89 11.66
CA LEU A 23 10.39 8.71 10.95
C LEU A 23 9.53 9.08 9.73
N SER A 24 8.66 10.09 9.86
CA SER A 24 7.87 10.60 8.74
C SER A 24 8.75 11.08 7.60
N VAL A 25 9.83 11.84 7.88
CA VAL A 25 10.76 12.28 6.84
C VAL A 25 11.45 11.10 6.17
N VAL A 26 11.89 10.09 6.94
CA VAL A 26 12.52 8.88 6.39
C VAL A 26 11.58 8.10 5.46
N PHE A 27 10.30 7.97 5.82
CA PHE A 27 9.30 7.28 4.97
C PHE A 27 8.84 8.11 3.78
N LEU A 28 8.83 9.44 3.89
CA LEU A 28 8.47 10.33 2.78
C LEU A 28 9.60 10.49 1.76
N TYR A 29 10.86 10.38 2.19
CA TYR A 29 12.02 10.50 1.30
C TYR A 29 11.97 9.60 0.06
N PRO A 30 11.68 8.29 0.12
CA PRO A 30 11.61 7.44 -1.08
C PRO A 30 10.47 7.86 -2.03
N ILE A 31 9.35 8.36 -1.49
CA ILE A 31 8.25 8.87 -2.32
C ILE A 31 8.67 10.15 -3.03
N TRP A 32 9.32 11.06 -2.31
CA TRP A 32 9.87 12.30 -2.85
C TRP A 32 10.93 12.01 -3.94
N TYR A 33 11.83 11.07 -3.68
CA TYR A 33 12.83 10.62 -4.63
C TYR A 33 12.19 10.06 -5.91
N CYS A 34 11.18 9.19 -5.77
CA CYS A 34 10.43 8.65 -6.91
C CYS A 34 9.84 9.76 -7.80
N LEU A 35 9.22 10.77 -7.20
CA LEU A 35 8.66 11.92 -7.92
C LEU A 35 9.72 12.75 -8.66
N ILE A 36 10.88 12.96 -8.05
CA ILE A 36 11.97 13.69 -8.71
C ILE A 36 12.52 12.89 -9.88
N THR A 37 12.73 11.59 -9.69
CA THR A 37 13.25 10.72 -10.75
C THR A 37 12.29 10.59 -11.92
N SER A 38 10.97 10.65 -11.70
CA SER A 38 9.98 10.56 -12.77
C SER A 38 9.92 11.81 -13.66
N ILE A 39 10.35 12.98 -13.14
CA ILE A 39 10.39 14.27 -13.86
C ILE A 39 11.82 14.61 -14.35
N SER A 40 12.81 13.76 -14.08
CA SER A 40 14.19 13.98 -14.51
C SER A 40 14.49 13.33 -15.86
N SER A 41 15.43 13.91 -16.62
CA SER A 41 15.91 13.32 -17.87
C SER A 41 16.64 11.98 -17.64
N GLY A 42 16.58 11.07 -18.63
CA GLY A 42 17.28 9.78 -18.56
C GLY A 42 18.80 9.92 -18.39
N ASP A 43 19.38 10.98 -18.97
CA ASP A 43 20.80 11.29 -18.84
C ASP A 43 21.18 11.75 -17.42
N ALA A 44 20.29 12.47 -16.72
CA ALA A 44 20.50 12.87 -15.34
C ALA A 44 20.42 11.68 -14.36
N LEU A 45 19.57 10.68 -14.66
CA LEU A 45 19.47 9.42 -13.91
C LEU A 45 20.76 8.60 -14.03
N ASN A 46 21.29 8.47 -15.26
CA ASN A 46 22.51 7.69 -15.52
C ASN A 46 23.76 8.25 -14.81
N LYS A 47 23.78 9.57 -14.54
CA LYS A 47 24.90 10.22 -13.85
C LYS A 47 24.86 10.11 -12.31
N ASN A 48 23.81 9.52 -11.72
CA ASN A 48 23.62 9.38 -10.26
C ASN A 48 23.69 10.70 -9.45
N ILE A 49 23.41 11.86 -10.08
CA ILE A 49 23.57 13.18 -9.44
C ILE A 49 22.28 13.62 -8.71
N ILE A 50 21.19 12.89 -8.87
CA ILE A 50 19.88 13.26 -8.33
C ILE A 50 19.81 12.85 -6.85
N LEU A 51 20.15 13.76 -5.93
CA LEU A 51 20.13 13.50 -4.48
C LEU A 51 18.90 14.09 -3.78
N LEU A 52 18.51 15.33 -4.11
CA LEU A 52 17.40 16.03 -3.42
C LEU A 52 16.53 16.88 -4.35
N TRP A 53 17.03 17.25 -5.53
CA TRP A 53 16.32 18.09 -6.50
C TRP A 53 16.60 17.61 -7.94
N PRO A 54 15.63 17.71 -8.87
CA PRO A 54 15.86 17.37 -10.27
C PRO A 54 16.88 18.33 -10.90
N MET A 55 17.86 17.77 -11.60
CA MET A 55 18.88 18.58 -12.30
C MET A 55 18.34 19.13 -13.62
N ASP A 56 17.65 18.29 -14.39
CA ASP A 56 16.98 18.66 -15.65
C ASP A 56 15.50 18.28 -15.57
N LEU A 57 14.64 19.29 -15.40
CA LEU A 57 13.19 19.12 -15.39
C LEU A 57 12.69 18.80 -16.81
N THR A 58 12.25 17.58 -17.04
CA THR A 58 11.73 17.12 -18.33
C THR A 58 10.47 16.28 -18.16
N LEU A 59 9.53 16.41 -19.11
CA LEU A 59 8.31 15.58 -19.17
C LEU A 59 8.39 14.53 -20.28
N GLU A 60 9.60 14.24 -20.77
CA GLU A 60 9.81 13.34 -21.89
C GLU A 60 9.45 11.90 -21.54
N SER A 61 9.85 11.43 -20.35
CA SER A 61 9.49 10.12 -19.81
C SER A 61 7.96 9.91 -19.75
N TYR A 62 7.21 10.94 -19.34
CA TYR A 62 5.74 10.88 -19.35
C TYR A 62 5.18 10.85 -20.78
N LYS A 63 5.69 11.68 -21.69
CA LYS A 63 5.28 11.66 -23.10
C LYS A 63 5.54 10.29 -23.73
N TYR A 64 6.70 9.69 -23.47
CA TYR A 64 7.05 8.36 -23.95
C TYR A 64 6.03 7.32 -23.48
N VAL A 65 5.71 7.32 -22.18
CA VAL A 65 4.74 6.40 -21.59
C VAL A 65 3.34 6.53 -22.22
N PHE A 66 2.88 7.75 -22.48
CA PHE A 66 1.55 7.98 -23.08
C PHE A 66 1.50 7.84 -24.61
N THR A 67 2.63 7.93 -25.30
CA THR A 67 2.68 7.97 -26.77
C THR A 67 3.25 6.69 -27.38
N SER A 68 4.33 6.18 -26.81
CA SER A 68 5.07 5.02 -27.31
C SER A 68 4.52 3.70 -26.75
N ASP A 69 3.95 3.75 -25.54
CA ASP A 69 3.41 2.57 -24.84
C ASP A 69 1.88 2.53 -24.97
N ALA A 70 1.39 2.20 -26.16
CA ALA A 70 -0.05 2.12 -26.48
C ALA A 70 -0.86 1.18 -25.55
N ASN A 71 -0.18 0.35 -24.75
CA ASN A 71 -0.79 -0.63 -23.87
C ASN A 71 -0.97 -0.16 -22.41
N ILE A 72 -0.47 1.01 -22.02
CA ILE A 72 -0.54 1.43 -20.62
C ILE A 72 -1.99 1.51 -20.09
N PHE A 73 -2.91 2.01 -20.93
CA PHE A 73 -4.34 2.06 -20.59
C PHE A 73 -4.93 0.66 -20.41
N PHE A 74 -4.51 -0.33 -21.20
CA PHE A 74 -4.95 -1.71 -21.05
C PHE A 74 -4.42 -2.33 -19.76
N TYR A 75 -3.17 -2.07 -19.38
CA TYR A 75 -2.59 -2.56 -18.12
C TYR A 75 -3.29 -1.96 -16.90
N TYR A 76 -3.53 -0.64 -16.90
CA TYR A 76 -4.26 0.03 -15.83
C TYR A 76 -5.71 -0.48 -15.72
N ARG A 77 -6.41 -0.64 -16.85
CA ARG A 77 -7.77 -1.19 -16.87
C ARG A 77 -7.82 -2.57 -16.23
N ASN A 78 -6.89 -3.44 -16.59
CA ASN A 78 -6.82 -4.79 -16.04
C ASN A 78 -6.52 -4.74 -14.53
N SER A 79 -5.55 -3.95 -14.08
CA SER A 79 -5.23 -3.79 -12.66
C SER A 79 -6.44 -3.33 -11.83
N ILE A 80 -7.15 -2.30 -12.31
CA ILE A 80 -8.35 -1.79 -11.64
C ILE A 80 -9.44 -2.86 -11.63
N PHE A 81 -9.67 -3.55 -12.75
CA PHE A 81 -10.66 -4.63 -12.83
C PHE A 81 -10.37 -5.74 -11.83
N TYR A 82 -9.13 -6.24 -11.78
CA TYR A 82 -8.72 -7.28 -10.82
C TYR A 82 -8.83 -6.81 -9.37
N ALA A 83 -8.42 -5.57 -9.07
CA ALA A 83 -8.52 -5.02 -7.73
C ALA A 83 -9.98 -4.92 -7.26
N VAL A 84 -10.86 -4.36 -8.10
CA VAL A 84 -12.27 -4.17 -7.76
C VAL A 84 -13.02 -5.50 -7.73
N ALA A 85 -12.95 -6.29 -8.80
CA ALA A 85 -13.66 -7.57 -8.88
C ALA A 85 -13.14 -8.57 -7.85
N GLY A 86 -11.81 -8.64 -7.67
CA GLY A 86 -11.17 -9.48 -6.66
C GLY A 86 -11.56 -9.09 -5.25
N THR A 87 -11.57 -7.79 -4.91
CA THR A 87 -11.99 -7.31 -3.59
C THR A 87 -13.48 -7.57 -3.36
N ALA A 88 -14.35 -7.28 -4.33
CA ALA A 88 -15.79 -7.51 -4.20
C ALA A 88 -16.13 -9.00 -3.99
N LEU A 89 -15.50 -9.87 -4.77
CA LEU A 89 -15.67 -11.33 -4.64
C LEU A 89 -15.11 -11.82 -3.30
N SER A 90 -13.90 -11.42 -2.94
CA SER A 90 -13.26 -11.82 -1.68
C SER A 90 -14.07 -11.37 -0.47
N LEU A 91 -14.56 -10.13 -0.48
CA LEU A 91 -15.39 -9.59 0.59
C LEU A 91 -16.72 -10.34 0.69
N THR A 92 -17.40 -10.58 -0.43
CA THR A 92 -18.69 -11.29 -0.44
C THR A 92 -18.53 -12.71 0.12
N VAL A 93 -17.56 -13.47 -0.39
CA VAL A 93 -17.32 -14.85 0.06
C VAL A 93 -16.89 -14.88 1.53
N THR A 94 -15.95 -14.02 1.93
CA THR A 94 -15.44 -13.99 3.30
C THR A 94 -16.51 -13.54 4.29
N ALA A 95 -17.35 -12.56 3.94
CA ALA A 95 -18.45 -12.10 4.78
C ALA A 95 -19.52 -13.19 4.97
N MET A 96 -19.91 -13.87 3.87
CA MET A 96 -20.85 -15.00 3.94
C MET A 96 -20.29 -16.14 4.79
N MET A 97 -18.98 -16.41 4.69
CA MET A 97 -18.32 -17.42 5.49
C MET A 97 -18.16 -17.01 6.96
N ALA A 98 -17.89 -15.73 7.25
CA ALA A 98 -17.70 -15.23 8.60
C ALA A 98 -19.00 -15.20 9.42
N TYR A 99 -20.15 -14.99 8.77
CA TYR A 99 -21.46 -14.93 9.44
C TYR A 99 -21.76 -16.13 10.36
N PRO A 100 -21.67 -17.41 9.91
CA PRO A 100 -21.92 -18.56 10.78
C PRO A 100 -20.92 -18.67 11.94
N PHE A 101 -19.72 -18.11 11.83
CA PHE A 101 -18.73 -18.15 12.92
C PHE A 101 -19.10 -17.26 14.10
N ILE A 102 -19.93 -16.23 13.90
CA ILE A 102 -20.39 -15.34 14.97
C ILE A 102 -21.42 -16.04 15.88
N ILE A 103 -22.20 -16.97 15.33
CA ILE A 103 -23.23 -17.70 16.07
C ILE A 103 -22.57 -18.70 17.01
N LYS A 104 -22.86 -18.60 18.32
CA LYS A 104 -22.22 -19.43 19.37
C LYS A 104 -22.55 -20.92 19.22
N ASP A 105 -23.78 -21.24 18.86
CA ASP A 105 -24.30 -22.63 18.80
C ASP A 105 -24.22 -23.24 17.38
N PHE A 106 -23.35 -22.72 16.52
CA PHE A 106 -23.19 -23.24 15.16
C PHE A 106 -22.54 -24.64 15.17
N ILE A 107 -23.34 -25.65 14.81
CA ILE A 107 -22.91 -27.05 14.74
C ILE A 107 -21.89 -27.21 13.59
N GLY A 108 -20.71 -27.76 13.89
CA GLY A 108 -19.62 -27.93 12.91
C GLY A 108 -18.56 -26.82 12.89
N LYS A 109 -18.70 -25.77 13.72
CA LYS A 109 -17.73 -24.66 13.84
C LYS A 109 -16.29 -25.12 14.08
N ARG A 110 -16.10 -26.12 14.95
CA ARG A 110 -14.76 -26.65 15.30
C ARG A 110 -14.08 -27.29 14.09
N PHE A 111 -14.82 -28.06 13.29
CA PHE A 111 -14.29 -28.71 12.09
C PHE A 111 -13.89 -27.69 11.03
N LEU A 112 -14.77 -26.73 10.72
CA LEU A 112 -14.49 -25.69 9.72
C LEU A 112 -13.32 -24.79 10.13
N ASN A 113 -13.18 -24.46 11.41
CA ASN A 113 -12.04 -23.70 11.91
C ASN A 113 -10.72 -24.45 11.68
N VAL A 114 -10.65 -25.73 12.08
CA VAL A 114 -9.47 -26.57 11.87
C VAL A 114 -9.14 -26.67 10.38
N TYR A 115 -10.14 -26.89 9.52
CA TYR A 115 -9.93 -26.94 8.07
C TYR A 115 -9.31 -25.65 7.50
N MET A 116 -9.84 -24.48 7.88
CA MET A 116 -9.29 -23.19 7.44
C MET A 116 -7.88 -22.92 7.95
N VAL A 117 -7.60 -23.26 9.21
CA VAL A 117 -6.26 -23.09 9.77
C VAL A 117 -5.26 -23.98 9.03
N ILE A 118 -5.64 -25.21 8.66
CA ILE A 118 -4.78 -26.10 7.88
C ILE A 118 -4.42 -25.43 6.54
N THR A 119 -5.37 -24.87 5.79
CA THR A 119 -5.05 -24.25 4.49
C THR A 119 -4.22 -22.97 4.59
N MET A 120 -4.23 -22.27 5.73
CA MET A 120 -3.35 -21.12 5.97
C MET A 120 -1.88 -21.52 6.14
N PHE A 121 -1.62 -22.67 6.77
CA PHE A 121 -0.25 -23.13 7.06
C PHE A 121 0.28 -24.16 6.07
N PHE A 122 -0.61 -24.93 5.44
CA PHE A 122 -0.29 -25.96 4.47
C PHE A 122 -0.85 -25.56 3.11
N SER A 123 0.02 -25.16 2.18
CA SER A 123 -0.32 -24.86 0.79
C SER A 123 0.53 -25.71 -0.16
N GLY A 124 0.01 -26.04 -1.34
CA GLY A 124 0.70 -26.88 -2.33
C GLY A 124 1.94 -26.25 -2.99
N GLY A 125 2.32 -25.03 -2.61
CA GLY A 125 3.42 -24.29 -3.24
C GLY A 125 3.10 -23.77 -4.65
N LEU A 126 4.11 -23.19 -5.30
CA LEU A 126 4.01 -22.63 -6.67
C LEU A 126 4.03 -23.71 -7.77
N LEU A 127 4.56 -24.88 -7.47
CA LEU A 127 4.59 -26.07 -8.35
C LEU A 127 4.09 -27.27 -7.53
N PRO A 128 2.76 -27.46 -7.45
CA PRO A 128 2.14 -28.57 -6.74
C PRO A 128 2.23 -29.90 -7.50
#